data_AF-A0A3Q1CQ25-F1
#
_entry.id   AF-A0A3Q1CQ25-F1
#
_cell.length_a   1.000
_cell.length_b   1.000
_cell.length_c   1.000
_cell.angle_alpha   90.00
_cell.angle_beta   90.00
_cell.angle_gamma   90.00
#
_symmetry.space_group_name_H-M   'P 1'
#
loop_
_entity.id
_entity.type
_entity.pdbx_description
1 polymer ?
#
loop_
_entity_poly.entity_id
_entity_poly.type
_entity_poly.pdbx_seq_one_letter_code
_entity_poly.pdbx_strand_id
1 'polypeptide(L)' 'MAKLKLRDSDLCWRCHRSKGTLLHMLYDCYLTQNLWKTIIGFVNKVLGTKFVQNPALCTLGIGLKTNNKK' A
#
# COMPACT_ATOMS: atom_id res chain seq x y z
N MET A 1 4.78 8.82 -22.29
CA MET A 1 5.05 9.01 -20.85
C MET A 1 6.45 9.57 -20.70
N ALA A 2 6.59 10.82 -20.25
CA ALA A 2 7.90 11.43 -20.03
C ALA A 2 8.61 10.71 -18.87
N LYS A 3 9.83 10.20 -19.11
CA LYS A 3 10.68 9.65 -18.06
C LYS A 3 11.46 10.81 -17.44
N LEU A 4 11.04 11.28 -16.26
CA LEU A 4 11.97 11.99 -15.39
C LEU A 4 13.10 11.00 -15.05
N LYS A 5 14.32 11.24 -15.56
CA LYS A 5 15.52 10.43 -15.29
C LYS A 5 16.01 10.64 -13.84
N LEU A 6 15.11 10.50 -12.86
CA LEU A 6 15.42 10.63 -11.44
C LEU A 6 16.25 9.45 -10.92
N ARG A 7 16.33 8.34 -11.67
CA ARG A 7 17.06 7.14 -11.28
C ARG A 7 17.54 6.36 -12.51
N ASP A 8 18.74 5.78 -12.42
CA ASP A 8 19.37 4.97 -13.48
C ASP A 8 18.63 3.66 -13.77
N SER A 9 17.91 3.11 -12.78
CA SER A 9 17.19 1.85 -12.91
C SER A 9 15.68 2.03 -12.75
N ASP A 10 14.93 1.42 -13.67
CA ASP A 10 13.47 1.30 -13.60
C ASP A 10 13.01 0.17 -12.68
N LEU A 11 13.92 -0.45 -11.93
CA LEU A 11 13.63 -1.45 -10.91
C LEU A 11 13.09 -0.81 -9.63
N CYS A 12 12.36 -1.58 -8.83
CA CYS A 12 11.88 -1.18 -7.52
C CYS A 12 13.06 -0.82 -6.60
N TRP A 13 13.00 0.33 -5.93
CA TRP A 13 14.06 0.78 -5.02
C TRP A 13 14.15 -0.04 -3.72
N ARG A 14 13.10 -0.80 -3.39
CA ARG A 14 13.08 -1.69 -2.23
C ARG A 14 13.59 -3.08 -2.58
N CYS A 15 12.93 -3.76 -3.51
CA CYS A 15 13.21 -5.17 -3.79
C CYS A 15 14.23 -5.41 -4.91
N HIS A 16 14.52 -4.41 -5.74
CA HIS A 16 15.41 -4.53 -6.91
C HIS A 16 15.09 -5.68 -7.89
N ARG A 17 13.90 -6.32 -7.79
CA ARG A 17 13.52 -7.48 -8.61
C ARG A 17 12.52 -7.15 -9.73
N SER A 18 11.53 -6.33 -9.42
CA SER A 18 10.45 -6.00 -10.37
C SER A 18 10.53 -4.53 -10.76
N LYS A 19 9.87 -4.18 -11.87
CA LYS A 19 9.75 -2.79 -12.32
C LYS A 19 9.14 -1.94 -11.21
N GLY A 20 9.83 -0.85 -10.86
CA GLY A 20 9.47 0.10 -9.83
C GLY A 20 8.33 1.01 -10.26
N THR A 21 7.17 0.45 -10.60
CA THR A 21 5.96 1.25 -10.74
C THR A 21 5.51 1.72 -9.36
N LEU A 22 4.81 2.86 -9.28
CA LEU A 22 4.22 3.35 -8.02
C LEU A 22 3.40 2.25 -7.34
N LEU A 23 2.59 1.55 -8.13
CA LEU A 23 1.72 0.49 -7.65
C LEU A 23 2.52 -0.68 -7.06
N HIS A 24 3.65 -1.05 -7.69
CA HIS A 24 4.53 -2.06 -7.13
C HIS A 24 5.25 -1.57 -5.87
N MET A 25 5.85 -0.39 -5.89
CA MET A 25 6.62 0.14 -4.77
C MET A 25 5.77 0.29 -3.50
N LEU A 26 4.53 0.75 -3.64
CA LEU A 26 3.61 0.95 -2.53
C LEU A 26 2.85 -0.32 -2.14
N TYR A 27 2.25 -1.05 -3.09
CA TYR A 27 1.27 -2.09 -2.77
C TYR A 27 1.79 -3.52 -2.97
N ASP A 28 2.37 -3.80 -4.13
CA ASP A 28 2.66 -5.18 -4.55
C ASP A 28 4.02 -5.70 -4.05
N CYS A 29 4.96 -4.80 -3.75
CA CYS A 29 6.29 -5.17 -3.32
C CYS A 29 6.23 -5.98 -2.01
N TYR A 30 6.81 -7.19 -2.03
CA TYR A 30 6.76 -8.13 -0.92
C TYR A 30 7.37 -7.56 0.37
N LEU A 31 8.35 -6.65 0.27
CA LEU A 31 8.93 -5.96 1.43
C LEU A 31 7.93 -5.00 2.07
N THR A 32 7.04 -4.42 1.28
CA THR A 32 6.01 -3.48 1.74
C THR A 32 4.80 -4.23 2.29
N GLN A 33 4.54 -5.47 1.86
CA GLN A 33 3.47 -6.32 2.39
C GLN A 33 3.56 -6.52 3.91
N ASN A 34 4.75 -6.76 4.45
CA ASN A 34 4.90 -6.95 5.89
C ASN A 34 4.62 -5.66 6.68
N LEU A 35 5.05 -4.51 6.13
CA LEU A 35 4.74 -3.20 6.69
C LEU A 35 3.22 -2.97 6.73
N TRP A 36 2.51 -3.26 5.65
CA TRP A 36 1.07 -3.07 5.57
C TRP A 36 0.28 -3.97 6.52
N LYS A 37 0.73 -5.21 6.75
CA LYS A 37 0.11 -6.08 7.77
C LYS A 37 0.16 -5.43 9.15
N THR A 38 1.31 -4.85 9.53
CA THR A 38 1.47 -4.16 10.81
C THR A 38 0.62 -2.89 10.88
N ILE A 39 0.64 -2.06 9.84
CA ILE A 39 -0.15 -0.82 9.78
C ILE A 39 -1.64 -1.14 9.88
N ILE A 40 -2.14 -2.08 9.08
CA ILE A 40 -3.57 -2.46 9.07
C ILE A 40 -3.94 -3.11 10.40
N GLY A 41 -3.08 -3.93 10.98
CA GLY A 41 -3.30 -4.49 12.33
C GLY A 41 -3.42 -3.41 13.39
N PHE A 42 -2.58 -2.38 13.34
CA PHE A 42 -2.65 -1.22 14.23
C PHE A 42 -3.94 -0.42 13.99
N VAL A 43 -4.26 -0.10 12.74
CA VAL A 43 -5.47 0.63 12.36
C VAL A 43 -6.74 -0.11 12.79
N ASN A 44 -6.81 -1.43 12.58
CA ASN A 44 -7.89 -2.28 13.05
C ASN A 44 -8.04 -2.23 14.57
N LYS A 45 -6.93 -2.26 15.30
CA LYS A 45 -6.93 -2.17 16.76
C LYS A 45 -7.44 -0.82 17.26
N VAL A 46 -6.98 0.28 16.65
CA VAL A 46 -7.37 1.64 17.03
C VAL A 46 -8.85 1.91 16.70
N LEU A 47 -9.31 1.44 15.54
CA LEU A 47 -10.69 1.68 15.07
C LEU A 47 -11.69 0.61 15.51
N GLY A 48 -11.26 -0.44 16.21
CA GLY A 48 -12.12 -1.54 16.66
C GLY A 48 -12.84 -2.30 15.54
N THR A 49 -12.34 -2.23 14.31
CA THR A 49 -12.98 -2.75 13.10
C THR A 49 -12.03 -3.68 12.35
N LYS A 50 -12.59 -4.65 11.60
CA LYS A 50 -11.80 -5.58 10.78
C LYS A 50 -11.76 -5.07 9.34
N PHE A 51 -10.71 -4.32 8.98
CA PHE A 51 -10.44 -3.94 7.61
C PHE A 51 -9.82 -5.10 6.83
N VAL A 52 -10.13 -5.15 5.53
CA VAL A 52 -9.44 -6.01 4.57
C VAL A 52 -7.96 -5.61 4.56
N GLN A 53 -7.06 -6.59 4.48
CA GLN A 53 -5.62 -6.39 4.37
C GLN A 53 -5.23 -5.86 2.97
N ASN A 54 -5.84 -4.75 2.56
CA ASN A 54 -5.54 -4.08 1.32
C ASN A 54 -4.85 -2.74 1.63
N PRO A 55 -3.60 -2.55 1.21
CA PRO A 55 -2.90 -1.30 1.43
C PRO A 55 -3.51 -0.09 0.70
N ALA A 56 -4.33 -0.33 -0.34
CA ALA A 56 -5.16 0.69 -0.98
C ALA A 56 -6.19 1.29 -0.01
N LEU A 57 -6.59 0.56 1.04
CA LEU A 57 -7.54 1.05 2.03
C LEU A 57 -6.94 2.20 2.85
N CYS A 58 -5.69 2.07 3.27
CA CYS A 58 -5.00 3.10 4.06
C CYS A 58 -4.54 4.30 3.23
N THR A 59 -4.28 4.11 1.95
CA THR A 59 -3.72 5.15 1.05
C THR A 59 -4.78 5.87 0.24
N LEU A 60 -5.84 5.17 -0.17
CA LEU A 60 -6.89 5.68 -1.05
C LEU A 60 -8.27 5.69 -0.37
N GLY A 61 -8.40 5.17 0.86
CA GLY A 61 -9.69 5.07 1.57
C GLY A 61 -10.67 4.06 0.95
N ILE A 62 -10.21 3.27 -0.03
CA ILE A 62 -11.06 2.35 -0.79
C ILE A 62 -11.35 1.12 0.09
N GLY A 63 -12.63 0.91 0.42
CA GLY A 63 -13.07 -0.23 1.22
C GLY A 63 -13.56 0.11 2.63
N LEU A 64 -13.52 1.38 3.03
CA LEU A 64 -14.31 1.87 4.16
C LEU A 64 -15.80 1.81 3.76
N LYS A 65 -16.48 0.69 4.05
CA LYS A 65 -17.94 0.71 4.13
C LYS A 65 -18.29 1.50 5.39
N THR A 66 -18.48 2.80 5.23
CA THR A 66 -19.10 3.65 6.25
C THR A 66 -20.48 3.08 6.50
N ASN A 67 -20.64 2.31 7.58
CA ASN A 67 -21.97 2.04 8.14
C ASN A 67 -22.45 3.36 8.76
N ASN A 68 -22.88 4.30 7.91
CA ASN A 68 -23.77 5.38 8.31
C ASN A 68 -25.12 4.73 8.63
N LYS A 69 -25.24 4.13 9.81
CA LYS A 69 -26.54 3.99 10.47
C LYS A 69 -26.61 5.13 11.49
N LYS A 70 -27.16 6.24 11.02
CA LYS A 70 -27.77 7.27 11.87
C LYS A 70 -29.12 6.76 12.34
#